data_AF-A0A6B8VZF3-F1
#
_entry.id   AF-A0A6B8VZF3-F1
#
_cell.length_a   1.000
_cell.length_b   1.000
_cell.length_c   1.000
_cell.angle_alpha   90.00
_cell.angle_beta   90.00
_cell.angle_gamma   90.00
#
_symmetry.space_group_name_H-M   'P 1'
#
loop_
_entity.id
_entity.type
_entity.pdbx_description
1 polymer ?
#
loop_
_entity_poly.entity_id
_entity_poly.type
_entity_poly.pdbx_seq_one_letter_code
_entity_poly.pdbx_strand_id
1 'polypeptide(L)'
;MTTSPFNAPISRRTLFRAAAVAVTAGVAVQAAPKAFALGPVLGTVIDYAAGVPSAQSIKNAGHLGAVRYVSDRRPGTESWMVGKPVTLRETQAFAALGLQTASVYQFGKAETADWKRGAAGAAIHAPKAIALHVAAGGPTNRPIYVAIDDNPSLSEFNGQISPYLRAFEVALHAAGYQMGIYGNYNVVQWATEDGLGEFFWMHNWGSGGKIHPRTTIHQIRIDKDTLDGVGIDINNVYAADWGQWTPGVALPSIPGNSGGSNSDYVNPGTTPPPAAGSSLPAAGQAPTAEQINQGAQLLNVLSSMG
;
A
#
# COMPACT_ATOMS: atom_id res chain seq x y z
N MET A 1 -5.06 -71.89 34.85
CA MET A 1 -3.71 -71.49 34.37
C MET A 1 -3.79 -71.27 32.88
N THR A 2 -3.28 -70.13 32.40
CA THR A 2 -2.68 -69.88 31.06
C THR A 2 -3.55 -70.14 29.82
N THR A 3 -3.67 -69.32 28.77
CA THR A 3 -2.94 -68.13 28.28
C THR A 3 -3.70 -67.59 27.05
N SER A 4 -3.51 -66.31 26.74
CA SER A 4 -4.02 -65.55 25.57
C SER A 4 -3.83 -66.21 24.20
N PRO A 5 -4.41 -65.61 23.14
CA PRO A 5 -3.53 -65.27 22.03
C PRO A 5 -3.74 -63.87 21.42
N PHE A 6 -2.60 -63.33 20.98
CA PHE A 6 -2.41 -62.13 20.16
C PHE A 6 -2.78 -62.39 18.69
N ASN A 7 -3.38 -61.37 18.08
CA ASN A 7 -3.05 -60.70 16.82
C ASN A 7 -2.47 -61.44 15.58
N ALA A 8 -3.11 -61.07 14.45
CA ALA A 8 -2.63 -60.91 13.06
C ALA A 8 -2.50 -62.18 12.19
N PRO A 9 -2.74 -62.12 10.85
CA PRO A 9 -2.65 -60.93 9.98
C PRO A 9 -3.83 -60.74 8.99
N ILE A 10 -4.24 -59.48 8.73
CA ILE A 10 -5.06 -59.17 7.55
C ILE A 10 -4.15 -58.73 6.41
N SER A 11 -4.16 -59.56 5.38
CA SER A 11 -3.44 -59.43 4.12
C SER A 11 -3.98 -58.27 3.27
N ARG A 12 -3.06 -57.69 2.50
CA ARG A 12 -3.29 -56.65 1.48
C ARG A 12 -4.17 -57.21 0.35
N ARG A 13 -5.15 -56.40 -0.07
CA ARG A 13 -6.07 -56.57 -1.21
C ARG A 13 -7.31 -57.38 -0.91
N THR A 14 -8.43 -56.69 -0.70
CA THR A 14 -9.55 -56.59 -1.67
C THR A 14 -10.77 -56.07 -0.91
N LEU A 15 -11.14 -54.80 -1.10
CA LEU A 15 -12.53 -54.42 -1.36
C LEU A 15 -12.59 -52.94 -1.75
N PHE A 16 -12.53 -52.68 -3.05
CA PHE A 16 -13.18 -51.49 -3.61
C PHE A 16 -14.69 -51.70 -3.52
N ARG A 17 -15.40 -50.80 -2.84
CA ARG A 17 -16.76 -50.31 -3.14
C ARG A 17 -17.33 -49.56 -1.93
N ALA A 18 -17.45 -48.25 -2.04
CA ALA A 18 -18.72 -47.53 -1.95
C ALA A 18 -18.43 -46.03 -1.87
N ALA A 19 -18.98 -45.30 -2.83
CA ALA A 19 -19.01 -43.86 -2.87
C ALA A 19 -19.87 -43.31 -1.73
N ALA A 20 -19.42 -42.23 -1.11
CA ALA A 20 -20.29 -41.26 -0.46
C ALA A 20 -19.71 -39.87 -0.73
N VAL A 21 -20.30 -39.20 -1.71
CA VAL A 21 -20.21 -37.75 -1.89
C VAL A 21 -20.88 -37.13 -0.68
N ALA A 22 -20.09 -36.46 0.16
CA ALA A 22 -20.58 -35.49 1.13
C ALA A 22 -20.03 -34.13 0.71
N VAL A 23 -20.88 -33.33 0.07
CA VAL A 23 -20.65 -31.90 -0.13
C VAL A 23 -20.82 -31.24 1.23
N THR A 24 -19.72 -31.05 1.94
CA THR A 24 -19.60 -30.00 2.95
C THR A 24 -18.72 -28.93 2.33
N ALA A 25 -19.28 -27.74 2.14
CA ALA A 25 -18.56 -26.54 1.75
C ALA A 25 -17.55 -26.19 2.85
N GLY A 26 -16.39 -26.85 2.80
CA GLY A 26 -15.21 -26.47 3.55
C GLY A 26 -14.62 -25.25 2.86
N VAL A 27 -14.58 -24.13 3.58
CA VAL A 27 -13.83 -22.95 3.18
C VAL A 27 -12.39 -23.40 2.94
N ALA A 28 -12.01 -23.51 1.67
CA ALA A 28 -10.61 -23.72 1.31
C ALA A 28 -9.89 -22.41 1.59
N VAL A 29 -9.40 -22.24 2.83
CA VAL A 29 -8.31 -21.31 3.09
C VAL A 29 -7.12 -21.90 2.35
N GLN A 30 -6.95 -21.50 1.09
CA GLN A 30 -5.71 -21.73 0.39
C GLN A 30 -4.65 -20.92 1.13
N ALA A 31 -3.93 -21.56 2.04
CA ALA A 31 -2.66 -21.03 2.51
C ALA A 31 -1.75 -20.96 1.27
N ALA A 32 -1.53 -19.75 0.78
CA ALA A 32 -0.66 -19.49 -0.36
C ALA A 32 0.73 -20.12 -0.12
N PRO A 33 1.41 -20.60 -1.17
CA PRO A 33 2.71 -21.24 -1.02
C PRO A 33 3.70 -20.29 -0.32
N LYS A 34 4.19 -20.71 0.86
CA LYS A 34 5.23 -20.03 1.66
C LYS A 34 6.62 -20.24 1.05
N ALA A 35 6.82 -19.88 -0.22
CA ALA A 35 8.16 -19.80 -0.80
C ALA A 35 8.76 -18.45 -0.40
N PHE A 36 9.41 -18.44 0.77
CA PHE A 36 10.11 -17.31 1.32
C PHE A 36 11.60 -17.40 0.97
N ALA A 37 11.97 -16.75 -0.13
CA ALA A 37 13.33 -16.29 -0.40
C ALA A 37 13.17 -15.11 -1.34
N LEU A 38 13.73 -13.95 -0.98
CA LEU A 38 13.67 -12.76 -1.83
C LEU A 38 14.19 -13.14 -3.21
N GLY A 39 13.43 -12.82 -4.24
CA GLY A 39 13.86 -13.01 -5.62
C GLY A 39 15.17 -12.26 -5.90
N PRO A 40 15.74 -12.38 -7.11
CA PRO A 40 16.90 -11.57 -7.47
C PRO A 40 16.56 -10.07 -7.33
N VAL A 41 17.57 -9.26 -7.01
CA VAL A 41 17.43 -7.79 -7.10
C VAL A 41 17.16 -7.44 -8.56
N LEU A 42 16.03 -6.79 -8.83
CA LEU A 42 15.58 -6.41 -10.16
C LEU A 42 16.12 -5.04 -10.59
N GLY A 43 16.61 -4.25 -9.64
CA GLY A 43 17.20 -2.94 -9.85
C GLY A 43 17.19 -2.14 -8.55
N THR A 44 17.42 -0.84 -8.69
CA THR A 44 17.42 0.08 -7.55
C THR A 44 16.45 1.24 -7.75
N VAL A 45 15.87 1.72 -6.66
CA VAL A 45 15.17 2.99 -6.59
C VAL A 45 15.82 3.84 -5.51
N ILE A 46 15.65 5.14 -5.60
CA ILE A 46 16.20 6.08 -4.63
C ILE A 46 15.10 6.74 -3.82
N ASP A 47 15.44 7.25 -2.65
CA ASP A 47 14.59 8.21 -1.93
C ASP A 47 15.44 9.37 -1.42
N TYR A 48 14.82 10.54 -1.27
CA TYR A 48 15.53 11.78 -0.98
C TYR A 48 14.59 12.85 -0.44
N ALA A 49 15.10 13.67 0.48
CA ALA A 49 14.35 14.77 1.09
C ALA A 49 15.02 16.14 0.88
N ALA A 50 16.36 16.20 0.77
CA ALA A 50 17.11 17.46 0.82
C ALA A 50 16.95 18.35 -0.44
N GLY A 51 16.51 17.76 -1.55
CA GLY A 51 16.40 18.43 -2.84
C GLY A 51 15.67 17.55 -3.84
N VAL A 52 15.71 17.92 -5.11
CA VAL A 52 15.11 17.13 -6.19
C VAL A 52 16.16 16.93 -7.29
N PRO A 53 16.85 15.77 -7.34
CA PRO A 53 17.71 15.42 -8.46
C PRO A 53 16.93 15.44 -9.77
N SER A 54 17.61 15.75 -10.86
CA SER A 54 16.98 15.73 -12.18
C SER A 54 16.62 14.28 -12.58
N ALA A 55 15.48 14.12 -13.25
CA ALA A 55 15.08 12.82 -13.79
C ALA A 55 16.15 12.23 -14.73
N GLN A 56 16.88 13.08 -15.47
CA GLN A 56 17.96 12.63 -16.33
C GLN A 56 19.13 12.04 -15.53
N SER A 57 19.55 12.68 -14.44
CA SER A 57 20.61 12.15 -13.57
C SER A 57 20.21 10.83 -12.93
N ILE A 58 18.96 10.70 -12.48
CA ILE A 58 18.41 9.44 -11.93
C ILE A 58 18.45 8.33 -12.99
N LYS A 59 18.03 8.64 -14.22
CA LYS A 59 18.06 7.68 -15.34
C LYS A 59 19.49 7.28 -15.70
N ASN A 60 20.40 8.24 -15.79
CA ASN A 60 21.81 8.00 -16.12
C ASN A 60 22.53 7.18 -15.05
N ALA A 61 22.14 7.32 -13.78
CA ALA A 61 22.62 6.51 -12.67
C ALA A 61 22.08 5.07 -12.70
N GLY A 62 21.15 4.74 -13.62
CA GLY A 62 20.62 3.39 -13.81
C GLY A 62 19.52 2.98 -12.83
N HIS A 63 18.93 3.93 -12.11
CA HIS A 63 17.80 3.65 -11.22
C HIS A 63 16.50 3.42 -12.01
N LEU A 64 15.63 2.58 -11.47
CA LEU A 64 14.28 2.32 -11.98
C LEU A 64 13.34 3.52 -11.76
N GLY A 65 13.68 4.40 -10.82
CA GLY A 65 12.82 5.46 -10.34
C GLY A 65 13.13 5.87 -8.91
N ALA A 66 12.12 6.39 -8.22
CA ALA A 66 12.26 6.79 -6.82
C ALA A 66 11.00 6.55 -5.98
N VAL A 67 11.20 6.33 -4.68
CA VAL A 67 10.13 6.42 -3.66
C VAL A 67 10.10 7.85 -3.15
N ARG A 68 8.93 8.50 -3.23
CA ARG A 68 8.79 9.95 -3.11
C ARG A 68 7.79 10.36 -2.04
N TYR A 69 8.13 11.41 -1.31
CA TYR A 69 7.38 11.85 -0.13
C TYR A 69 6.08 12.56 -0.51
N VAL A 70 4.95 11.95 -0.16
CA VAL A 70 3.62 12.58 -0.19
C VAL A 70 3.30 13.17 1.18
N SER A 71 4.26 13.87 1.77
CA SER A 71 4.16 14.52 3.08
C SER A 71 4.72 15.94 3.05
N ASP A 72 4.21 16.78 3.93
CA ASP A 72 4.72 18.14 4.13
C ASP A 72 6.09 18.13 4.82
N ARG A 73 6.79 19.26 4.76
CA ARG A 73 7.97 19.53 5.60
C ARG A 73 7.51 19.75 7.03
N ARG A 74 8.15 19.07 8.00
CA ARG A 74 7.89 19.33 9.42
C ARG A 74 8.57 20.62 9.88
N PRO A 75 8.11 21.23 11.00
CA PRO A 75 8.70 22.45 11.54
C PRO A 75 10.21 22.39 11.67
N GLY A 76 10.90 23.44 11.23
CA GLY A 76 12.36 23.58 11.30
C GLY A 76 13.11 22.88 10.15
N THR A 77 12.40 22.36 9.15
CA THR A 77 13.01 21.71 7.98
C THR A 77 12.67 22.39 6.65
N GLU A 78 11.95 23.50 6.68
CA GLU A 78 11.42 24.19 5.51
C GLU A 78 12.51 24.61 4.52
N SER A 79 13.69 24.96 5.04
CA SER A 79 14.83 25.43 4.26
C SER A 79 15.61 24.32 3.55
N TRP A 80 15.49 23.06 3.99
CA TRP A 80 16.34 21.98 3.49
C TRP A 80 15.59 20.74 3.04
N MET A 81 14.39 20.42 3.55
CA MET A 81 13.57 19.31 3.04
C MET A 81 12.85 19.68 1.73
N VAL A 82 13.57 20.28 0.78
CA VAL A 82 13.00 20.83 -0.46
C VAL A 82 12.30 19.75 -1.30
N GLY A 83 12.76 18.49 -1.21
CA GLY A 83 12.15 17.34 -1.86
C GLY A 83 10.82 16.87 -1.25
N LYS A 84 10.24 17.61 -0.29
CA LYS A 84 8.91 17.34 0.27
C LYS A 84 7.94 18.52 0.04
N PRO A 85 6.70 18.28 -0.44
CA PRO A 85 6.22 17.04 -1.06
C PRO A 85 6.72 16.87 -2.51
N VAL A 86 6.59 15.65 -3.03
CA VAL A 86 6.71 15.36 -4.47
C VAL A 86 5.67 16.15 -5.27
N THR A 87 6.03 16.57 -6.48
CA THR A 87 5.16 17.40 -7.34
C THR A 87 4.76 16.70 -8.62
N LEU A 88 3.64 17.11 -9.23
CA LEU A 88 3.22 16.61 -10.56
C LEU A 88 4.29 16.87 -11.63
N ARG A 89 5.00 18.01 -11.56
CA ARG A 89 6.09 18.32 -12.49
C ARG A 89 7.22 17.28 -12.39
N GLU A 90 7.59 16.89 -11.18
CA GLU A 90 8.63 15.88 -10.93
C GLU A 90 8.21 14.52 -11.50
N THR A 91 6.98 14.08 -11.22
CA THR A 91 6.50 12.76 -11.66
C THR A 91 6.27 12.69 -13.16
N GLN A 92 5.87 13.80 -13.81
CA GLN A 92 5.82 13.90 -15.26
C GLN A 92 7.21 13.84 -15.90
N ALA A 93 8.22 14.48 -15.29
CA ALA A 93 9.60 14.39 -15.75
C ALA A 93 10.15 12.96 -15.63
N PHE A 94 9.76 12.23 -14.59
CA PHE A 94 10.07 10.80 -14.44
C PHE A 94 9.43 9.97 -15.55
N ALA A 95 8.12 10.15 -15.76
CA ALA A 95 7.36 9.45 -16.78
C ALA A 95 7.96 9.63 -18.19
N ALA A 96 8.38 10.86 -18.53
CA ALA A 96 8.99 11.18 -19.81
C ALA A 96 10.30 10.40 -20.10
N LEU A 97 10.98 9.91 -19.06
CA LEU A 97 12.22 9.12 -19.16
C LEU A 97 12.03 7.64 -18.80
N GLY A 98 10.78 7.20 -18.65
CA GLY A 98 10.44 5.84 -18.23
C GLY A 98 10.94 5.50 -16.83
N LEU A 99 11.07 6.49 -15.95
CA LEU A 99 11.30 6.29 -14.52
C LEU A 99 9.95 6.17 -13.80
N GLN A 100 9.91 5.33 -12.78
CA GLN A 100 8.71 5.08 -11.99
C GLN A 100 8.73 5.83 -10.66
N THR A 101 7.55 6.07 -10.08
CA THR A 101 7.40 6.68 -8.76
C THR A 101 6.69 5.74 -7.81
N ALA A 102 7.08 5.61 -6.55
CA ALA A 102 6.18 5.12 -5.49
C ALA A 102 6.01 6.21 -4.43
N SER A 103 4.94 6.10 -3.63
CA SER A 103 4.62 7.12 -2.61
C SER A 103 4.98 6.63 -1.22
N VAL A 104 5.60 7.50 -0.42
CA VAL A 104 5.81 7.29 1.02
C VAL A 104 5.29 8.49 1.81
N TYR A 105 4.67 8.23 2.96
CA TYR A 105 4.29 9.24 3.92
C TYR A 105 5.19 9.17 5.15
N GLN A 106 5.90 10.27 5.41
CA GLN A 106 6.60 10.52 6.67
C GLN A 106 6.65 12.03 6.92
N PHE A 107 5.98 12.50 7.96
CA PHE A 107 6.00 13.89 8.37
C PHE A 107 7.00 14.11 9.52
N GLY A 108 6.71 13.51 10.67
CA GLY A 108 7.50 13.60 11.89
C GLY A 108 8.74 12.72 11.92
N LYS A 109 9.48 12.80 13.02
CA LYS A 109 10.64 11.94 13.31
C LYS A 109 10.88 11.85 14.83
N ALA A 110 11.38 10.72 15.31
CA ALA A 110 11.75 10.48 16.71
C ALA A 110 10.61 10.85 17.69
N GLU A 111 10.78 11.85 18.55
CA GLU A 111 9.77 12.27 19.54
C GLU A 111 8.46 12.75 18.89
N THR A 112 8.54 13.16 17.62
CA THR A 112 7.40 13.59 16.82
C THR A 112 6.95 12.53 15.81
N ALA A 113 7.44 11.29 15.91
CA ALA A 113 7.12 10.24 14.95
C ALA A 113 5.61 10.05 14.79
N ASP A 114 5.19 9.87 13.54
CA ASP A 114 3.79 9.97 13.13
C ASP A 114 2.85 9.00 13.88
N TRP A 115 3.39 7.81 14.19
CA TRP A 115 2.69 6.71 14.83
C TRP A 115 2.50 6.88 16.35
N LYS A 116 3.20 7.82 17.01
CA LYS A 116 3.17 8.00 18.48
C LYS A 116 1.77 8.33 19.01
N ARG A 117 0.88 8.85 18.18
CA ARG A 117 -0.51 9.17 18.54
C ARG A 117 -1.52 8.06 18.22
N GLY A 118 -1.07 6.89 17.77
CA GLY A 118 -1.95 5.79 17.38
C GLY A 118 -2.97 6.21 16.32
N ALA A 119 -4.19 5.69 16.40
CA ALA A 119 -5.27 5.99 15.45
C ALA A 119 -5.55 7.50 15.28
N ALA A 120 -5.41 8.31 16.35
CA ALA A 120 -5.59 9.75 16.28
C ALA A 120 -4.53 10.45 15.41
N GLY A 121 -3.33 9.87 15.28
CA GLY A 121 -2.33 10.32 14.31
C GLY A 121 -2.75 10.03 12.87
N ALA A 122 -3.31 8.84 12.61
CA ALA A 122 -3.74 8.43 11.27
C ALA A 122 -4.86 9.33 10.72
N ALA A 123 -5.78 9.78 11.58
CA ALA A 123 -6.84 10.73 11.23
C ALA A 123 -6.31 12.08 10.69
N ILE A 124 -5.06 12.44 11.02
CA ILE A 124 -4.40 13.66 10.53
C ILE A 124 -3.56 13.34 9.29
N HIS A 125 -2.83 12.23 9.32
CA HIS A 125 -1.82 11.91 8.32
C HIS A 125 -2.39 11.30 7.05
N ALA A 126 -3.36 10.39 7.14
CA ALA A 126 -3.92 9.71 5.97
C ALA A 126 -4.59 10.67 4.96
N PRO A 127 -5.44 11.63 5.38
CA PRO A 127 -6.02 12.60 4.44
C PRO A 127 -4.95 13.44 3.73
N LYS A 128 -3.87 13.81 4.42
CA LYS A 128 -2.75 14.56 3.82
C LYS A 128 -1.99 13.72 2.80
N ALA A 129 -1.69 12.47 3.15
CA ALA A 129 -1.01 11.52 2.27
C ALA A 129 -1.76 11.34 0.96
N ILE A 130 -3.08 11.12 1.06
CA ILE A 130 -3.98 10.95 -0.08
C ILE A 130 -4.00 12.23 -0.93
N ALA A 131 -4.20 13.39 -0.31
CA ALA A 131 -4.26 14.66 -1.04
C ALA A 131 -2.96 14.96 -1.80
N LEU A 132 -1.80 14.72 -1.17
CA LEU A 132 -0.49 14.95 -1.78
C LEU A 132 -0.15 13.90 -2.86
N HIS A 133 -0.58 12.66 -2.69
CA HIS A 133 -0.47 11.63 -3.73
C HIS A 133 -1.27 12.01 -4.97
N VAL A 134 -2.53 12.42 -4.80
CA VAL A 134 -3.39 12.92 -5.89
C VAL A 134 -2.76 14.14 -6.56
N ALA A 135 -2.29 15.11 -5.78
CA ALA A 135 -1.67 16.33 -6.31
C ALA A 135 -0.40 16.06 -7.12
N ALA A 136 0.31 14.96 -6.85
CA ALA A 136 1.46 14.50 -7.61
C ALA A 136 1.09 13.67 -8.85
N GLY A 137 -0.20 13.48 -9.14
CA GLY A 137 -0.72 12.68 -10.24
C GLY A 137 -0.78 11.17 -9.95
N GLY A 138 -0.67 10.78 -8.68
CA GLY A 138 -0.73 9.38 -8.26
C GLY A 138 -2.11 8.76 -8.51
N PRO A 139 -2.17 7.59 -9.19
CA PRO A 139 -3.43 6.90 -9.47
C PRO A 139 -3.92 6.08 -8.28
N THR A 140 -5.22 5.81 -8.23
CA THR A 140 -5.81 4.80 -7.33
C THR A 140 -5.25 3.40 -7.62
N ASN A 141 -5.55 2.44 -6.75
CA ASN A 141 -5.03 1.06 -6.78
C ASN A 141 -3.50 1.00 -6.66
N ARG A 142 -2.89 2.01 -6.05
CA ARG A 142 -1.46 2.02 -5.72
C ARG A 142 -1.22 2.28 -4.25
N PRO A 143 -0.14 1.72 -3.68
CA PRO A 143 0.14 1.87 -2.27
C PRO A 143 0.70 3.25 -1.94
N ILE A 144 0.38 3.71 -0.74
CA ILE A 144 1.19 4.71 -0.04
C ILE A 144 1.92 3.99 1.09
N TYR A 145 3.25 3.98 1.05
CA TYR A 145 4.07 3.46 2.13
C TYR A 145 3.97 4.35 3.36
N VAL A 146 3.40 3.85 4.45
CA VAL A 146 3.33 4.54 5.74
C VAL A 146 4.61 4.26 6.51
N ALA A 147 5.36 5.31 6.86
CA ALA A 147 6.66 5.16 7.48
C ALA A 147 6.59 4.94 9.00
N ILE A 148 7.21 3.85 9.44
CA ILE A 148 7.64 3.60 10.82
C ILE A 148 9.16 3.74 10.84
N ASP A 149 9.66 4.98 10.84
CA ASP A 149 11.10 5.32 10.80
C ASP A 149 11.77 5.18 12.18
N ASP A 150 11.57 4.03 12.82
CA ASP A 150 11.98 3.74 14.18
C ASP A 150 12.38 2.26 14.36
N ASN A 151 13.03 1.95 15.48
CA ASN A 151 13.20 0.58 15.96
C ASN A 151 12.32 0.33 17.20
N PRO A 152 11.01 0.14 17.02
CA PRO A 152 10.07 0.04 18.13
C PRO A 152 10.19 -1.29 18.88
N SER A 153 9.84 -1.25 20.16
CA SER A 153 9.52 -2.46 20.92
C SER A 153 8.17 -3.06 20.47
N LEU A 154 7.94 -4.33 20.79
CA LEU A 154 6.63 -4.97 20.55
C LEU A 154 5.50 -4.26 21.33
N SER A 155 5.80 -3.67 22.49
CA SER A 155 4.83 -2.89 23.27
C SER A 155 4.40 -1.62 22.53
N GLU A 156 5.36 -0.87 21.96
CA GLU A 156 5.06 0.29 21.12
C GLU A 156 4.32 -0.11 19.84
N PHE A 157 4.67 -1.28 19.28
CA PHE A 157 3.94 -1.80 18.14
C PHE A 157 2.47 -2.04 18.48
N ASN A 158 2.20 -2.85 19.50
CA ASN A 158 0.84 -3.20 19.90
C ASN A 158 0.04 -1.98 20.39
N GLY A 159 0.66 -1.09 21.16
CA GLY A 159 -0.01 0.03 21.80
C GLY A 159 -0.20 1.26 20.90
N GLN A 160 0.66 1.47 19.91
CA GLN A 160 0.67 2.71 19.11
C GLN A 160 0.71 2.44 17.60
N ILE A 161 1.64 1.61 17.11
CA ILE A 161 1.84 1.43 15.67
C ILE A 161 0.70 0.63 15.03
N SER A 162 0.28 -0.50 15.60
CA SER A 162 -0.81 -1.32 15.05
C SER A 162 -2.13 -0.53 14.97
N PRO A 163 -2.57 0.22 16.01
CA PRO A 163 -3.70 1.13 15.89
C PRO A 163 -3.53 2.25 14.85
N TYR A 164 -2.32 2.81 14.72
CA TYR A 164 -2.02 3.82 13.70
C TYR A 164 -2.15 3.25 12.29
N LEU A 165 -1.48 2.12 12.01
CA LEU A 165 -1.51 1.47 10.70
C LEU A 165 -2.92 1.00 10.32
N ARG A 166 -3.67 0.40 11.26
CA ARG A 166 -5.04 -0.07 10.99
C ARG A 166 -5.98 1.07 10.63
N ALA A 167 -5.91 2.20 11.34
CA ALA A 167 -6.71 3.37 11.00
C ALA A 167 -6.29 4.01 9.67
N PHE A 168 -4.99 4.01 9.36
CA PHE A 168 -4.46 4.52 8.09
C PHE A 168 -4.91 3.64 6.91
N GLU A 169 -4.83 2.32 7.06
CA GLU A 169 -5.26 1.33 6.06
C GLU A 169 -6.73 1.51 5.69
N VAL A 170 -7.62 1.64 6.69
CA VAL A 170 -9.04 1.91 6.46
C VAL A 170 -9.26 3.18 5.64
N ALA A 171 -8.54 4.27 5.96
CA ALA A 171 -8.65 5.53 5.23
C ALA A 171 -8.15 5.41 3.78
N LEU A 172 -7.04 4.68 3.55
CA LEU A 172 -6.51 4.42 2.22
C LEU A 172 -7.47 3.58 1.37
N HIS A 173 -7.96 2.47 1.92
CA HIS A 173 -8.91 1.59 1.25
C HIS A 173 -10.21 2.32 0.88
N ALA A 174 -10.74 3.13 1.80
CA ALA A 174 -11.92 3.95 1.55
C ALA A 174 -11.73 4.95 0.39
N ALA A 175 -10.49 5.38 0.14
CA ALA A 175 -10.12 6.27 -0.95
C ALA A 175 -9.61 5.52 -2.21
N GLY A 176 -9.68 4.18 -2.23
CA GLY A 176 -9.27 3.36 -3.37
C GLY A 176 -7.75 3.16 -3.51
N TYR A 177 -7.00 3.30 -2.42
CA TYR A 177 -5.55 3.04 -2.35
C TYR A 177 -5.26 1.78 -1.54
N GLN A 178 -4.01 1.33 -1.57
CA GLN A 178 -3.50 0.23 -0.75
C GLN A 178 -2.53 0.79 0.29
N MET A 179 -2.20 0.01 1.32
CA MET A 179 -1.19 0.40 2.30
C MET A 179 0.14 -0.31 2.02
N GLY A 180 1.20 0.49 1.84
CA GLY A 180 2.55 0.01 2.03
C GLY A 180 3.00 0.28 3.47
N ILE A 181 3.95 -0.48 3.98
CA ILE A 181 4.60 -0.20 5.26
C ILE A 181 6.10 -0.04 5.02
N TYR A 182 6.66 1.11 5.42
CA TYR A 182 8.09 1.26 5.60
C TYR A 182 8.45 0.96 7.06
N GLY A 183 9.31 -0.03 7.30
CA GLY A 183 9.64 -0.46 8.66
C GLY A 183 10.77 -1.48 8.72
N ASN A 184 11.29 -1.77 9.91
CA ASN A 184 12.31 -2.81 10.07
C ASN A 184 11.71 -4.22 9.98
N TYR A 185 12.57 -5.25 10.05
CA TYR A 185 12.15 -6.65 9.99
C TYR A 185 11.01 -6.98 10.96
N ASN A 186 11.08 -6.50 12.20
CA ASN A 186 10.11 -6.82 13.24
C ASN A 186 8.76 -6.12 12.98
N VAL A 187 8.77 -4.85 12.58
CA VAL A 187 7.56 -4.13 12.19
C VAL A 187 6.87 -4.84 11.03
N VAL A 188 7.63 -5.26 10.00
CA VAL A 188 7.08 -6.04 8.89
C VAL A 188 6.53 -7.38 9.39
N GLN A 189 7.26 -8.12 10.23
CA GLN A 189 6.81 -9.39 10.78
C GLN A 189 5.46 -9.23 11.50
N TRP A 190 5.39 -8.33 12.49
CA TRP A 190 4.19 -8.14 13.31
C TRP A 190 3.01 -7.62 12.48
N ALA A 191 3.23 -6.66 11.57
CA ALA A 191 2.18 -6.19 10.68
C ALA A 191 1.62 -7.32 9.82
N THR A 192 2.48 -8.20 9.32
CA THR A 192 2.04 -9.32 8.47
C THR A 192 1.30 -10.41 9.25
N GLU A 193 1.65 -10.62 10.52
CA GLU A 193 0.91 -11.50 11.44
C GLU A 193 -0.48 -10.93 11.77
N ASP A 194 -0.57 -9.60 11.91
CA ASP A 194 -1.81 -8.86 12.16
C ASP A 194 -2.67 -8.65 10.89
N GLY A 195 -2.20 -9.10 9.72
CA GLY A 195 -2.89 -8.92 8.44
C GLY A 195 -2.92 -7.48 7.93
N LEU A 196 -1.98 -6.64 8.36
CA LEU A 196 -1.83 -5.24 7.96
C LEU A 196 -0.85 -5.08 6.79
N GLY A 197 -1.23 -4.25 5.83
CA GLY A 197 -0.38 -3.85 4.70
C GLY A 197 -0.27 -4.89 3.59
N GLU A 198 -0.21 -4.38 2.36
CA GLU A 198 -0.09 -5.17 1.15
C GLU A 198 1.32 -5.10 0.54
N PHE A 199 2.05 -4.01 0.79
CA PHE A 199 3.40 -3.77 0.29
C PHE A 199 4.38 -3.48 1.43
N PHE A 200 5.65 -3.92 1.32
CA PHE A 200 6.62 -3.78 2.41
C PHE A 200 7.96 -3.25 1.92
N TRP A 201 8.34 -2.08 2.42
CA TRP A 201 9.64 -1.46 2.23
C TRP A 201 10.44 -1.57 3.53
N MET A 202 11.51 -2.36 3.53
CA MET A 202 12.25 -2.63 4.75
C MET A 202 13.42 -1.66 4.94
N HIS A 203 13.65 -1.20 6.17
CA HIS A 203 14.92 -0.57 6.58
C HIS A 203 15.74 -1.49 7.52
N ASN A 204 17.00 -1.12 7.76
CA ASN A 204 17.95 -1.96 8.50
C ASN A 204 17.99 -1.73 10.02
N TRP A 205 17.50 -0.59 10.51
CA TRP A 205 17.54 -0.28 11.94
C TRP A 205 16.71 -1.28 12.77
N GLY A 206 17.40 -2.15 13.52
CA GLY A 206 16.77 -3.20 14.33
C GLY A 206 16.53 -4.53 13.60
N SER A 207 16.89 -4.63 12.32
CA SER A 207 16.65 -5.84 11.50
C SER A 207 17.68 -6.96 11.70
N GLY A 208 18.82 -6.68 12.36
CA GLY A 208 19.83 -7.69 12.68
C GLY A 208 20.42 -8.41 11.46
N GLY A 209 20.52 -7.72 10.32
CA GLY A 209 20.99 -8.30 9.05
C GLY A 209 20.00 -9.21 8.34
N LYS A 210 18.80 -9.41 8.88
CA LYS A 210 17.73 -10.18 8.25
C LYS A 210 16.98 -9.33 7.24
N ILE A 211 16.46 -9.98 6.19
CA ILE A 211 15.50 -9.37 5.27
C ILE A 211 14.21 -10.18 5.33
N HIS A 212 13.09 -9.50 5.57
CA HIS A 212 11.80 -10.15 5.64
C HIS A 212 11.38 -10.62 4.25
N PRO A 213 10.85 -11.84 4.10
CA PRO A 213 10.62 -12.40 2.77
C PRO A 213 9.38 -11.84 2.05
N ARG A 214 8.56 -11.00 2.71
CA ARG A 214 7.53 -10.17 2.06
C ARG A 214 8.04 -8.81 1.57
N THR A 215 9.31 -8.49 1.78
CA THR A 215 9.89 -7.20 1.38
C THR A 215 9.94 -7.07 -0.14
N THR A 216 9.36 -6.00 -0.68
CA THR A 216 9.42 -5.64 -2.11
C THR A 216 10.52 -4.61 -2.39
N ILE A 217 10.82 -3.76 -1.41
CA ILE A 217 11.87 -2.72 -1.47
C ILE A 217 12.72 -2.81 -0.20
N HIS A 218 14.04 -2.68 -0.28
CA HIS A 218 14.92 -2.68 0.90
C HIS A 218 15.91 -1.54 0.85
N GLN A 219 15.87 -0.65 1.84
CA GLN A 219 16.85 0.42 2.00
C GLN A 219 18.19 -0.16 2.46
N ILE A 220 19.19 -0.10 1.59
CA ILE A 220 20.50 -0.74 1.81
C ILE A 220 21.61 0.27 2.13
N ARG A 221 21.45 1.53 1.75
CA ARG A 221 22.46 2.57 1.94
C ARG A 221 21.79 3.91 2.20
N ILE A 222 22.22 4.60 3.24
CA ILE A 222 21.61 5.85 3.71
C ILE A 222 22.65 6.95 3.71
N ASP A 223 22.36 8.07 3.04
CA ASP A 223 23.17 9.30 3.03
C ASP A 223 24.67 9.07 2.75
N LYS A 224 24.96 8.21 1.76
CA LYS A 224 26.32 7.93 1.26
C LYS A 224 26.52 8.27 -0.21
N ASP A 225 25.45 8.48 -0.93
CA ASP A 225 25.45 8.78 -2.35
C ASP A 225 24.82 10.15 -2.59
N THR A 226 25.20 10.78 -3.71
CA THR A 226 24.58 12.04 -4.13
C THR A 226 24.28 12.00 -5.62
N LEU A 227 23.19 12.66 -6.02
CA LEU A 227 22.88 12.98 -7.41
C LEU A 227 22.53 14.46 -7.50
N ASP A 228 23.15 15.17 -8.43
CA ASP A 228 23.00 16.63 -8.59
C ASP A 228 23.25 17.41 -7.28
N GLY A 229 24.17 16.93 -6.44
CA GLY A 229 24.48 17.52 -5.13
C GLY A 229 23.44 17.25 -4.03
N VAL A 230 22.41 16.45 -4.30
CA VAL A 230 21.39 16.03 -3.33
C VAL A 230 21.76 14.69 -2.74
N GLY A 231 21.78 14.58 -1.40
CA GLY A 231 21.92 13.30 -0.70
C GLY A 231 20.76 12.37 -0.98
N ILE A 232 21.07 11.13 -1.33
CA ILE A 232 20.09 10.09 -1.67
C ILE A 232 20.32 8.82 -0.85
N ASP A 233 19.23 8.09 -0.62
CA ASP A 233 19.25 6.75 -0.07
C ASP A 233 19.04 5.74 -1.21
N ILE A 234 19.73 4.60 -1.15
CA ILE A 234 19.67 3.54 -2.15
C ILE A 234 18.82 2.38 -1.65
N ASN A 235 17.86 1.97 -2.47
CA ASN A 235 16.94 0.89 -2.18
C ASN A 235 17.00 -0.20 -3.25
N ASN A 236 17.19 -1.45 -2.86
CA ASN A 236 17.02 -2.60 -3.76
C ASN A 236 15.54 -2.90 -3.97
N VAL A 237 15.18 -3.26 -5.20
CA VAL A 237 13.83 -3.73 -5.56
C VAL A 237 13.85 -5.23 -5.83
N TYR A 238 12.95 -5.97 -5.19
CA TYR A 238 12.86 -7.44 -5.28
C TYR A 238 11.61 -7.95 -6.02
N ALA A 239 10.67 -7.07 -6.34
CA ALA A 239 9.40 -7.44 -6.95
C ALA A 239 9.13 -6.62 -8.22
N ALA A 240 8.53 -7.25 -9.23
CA ALA A 240 8.14 -6.57 -10.46
C ALA A 240 7.04 -5.53 -10.19
N ASP A 241 6.12 -5.83 -9.27
CA ASP A 241 5.24 -4.83 -8.68
C ASP A 241 5.74 -4.49 -7.27
N TRP A 242 6.30 -3.29 -7.13
CA TRP A 242 6.77 -2.72 -5.88
C TRP A 242 5.94 -1.49 -5.49
N GLY A 243 4.73 -1.35 -6.06
CA GLY A 243 3.83 -0.25 -5.76
C GLY A 243 4.04 0.99 -6.65
N GLN A 244 4.74 0.81 -7.77
CA GLN A 244 5.21 1.91 -8.60
C GLN A 244 4.19 2.44 -9.61
N TRP A 245 4.19 3.72 -9.91
CA TRP A 245 3.17 4.33 -10.73
C TRP A 245 3.76 5.39 -11.65
N THR A 246 2.95 5.75 -12.65
CA THR A 246 3.23 6.77 -13.65
C THR A 246 2.02 7.71 -13.67
N PRO A 247 2.20 9.04 -13.59
CA PRO A 247 1.08 9.97 -13.58
C PRO A 247 0.26 9.89 -14.86
N GLY A 248 -1.06 10.05 -14.73
CA GLY A 248 -1.99 10.09 -15.87
C GLY A 248 -2.26 8.73 -16.54
N VAL A 249 -1.64 7.64 -16.07
CA VAL A 249 -2.01 6.28 -16.48
C VAL A 249 -3.14 5.81 -15.56
N ALA A 250 -4.39 6.01 -15.99
CA ALA A 250 -5.46 5.14 -15.50
C ALA A 250 -5.15 3.72 -15.99
N LEU A 251 -5.04 2.75 -15.09
CA LEU A 251 -4.86 1.36 -15.51
C LEU A 251 -6.01 0.98 -16.46
N PRO A 252 -5.75 0.17 -17.51
CA PRO A 252 -6.83 -0.31 -18.36
C PRO A 252 -7.89 -0.98 -17.48
N SER A 253 -9.12 -0.48 -17.57
CA SER A 253 -10.28 -1.10 -16.97
C SER A 253 -10.32 -2.57 -17.39
N ILE A 254 -10.41 -3.48 -16.43
CA ILE A 254 -10.75 -4.89 -16.73
C ILE A 254 -12.04 -4.85 -17.56
N PRO A 255 -12.10 -5.48 -18.76
CA PRO A 255 -13.33 -5.51 -19.54
C PRO A 255 -14.37 -6.33 -18.78
N GLY A 256 -15.20 -5.61 -18.02
CA GLY A 256 -16.25 -6.15 -17.18
C GLY A 256 -17.43 -5.21 -17.22
N ASN A 257 -18.29 -5.45 -18.21
CA ASN A 257 -19.65 -4.92 -18.36
C ASN A 257 -19.78 -3.45 -18.79
N SER A 258 -19.37 -3.16 -20.03
CA SER A 258 -19.92 -2.04 -20.80
C SER A 258 -21.40 -2.32 -21.12
N GLY A 259 -22.28 -1.95 -20.18
CA GLY A 259 -23.69 -1.69 -20.47
C GLY A 259 -23.79 -0.50 -21.41
N GLY A 260 -23.64 -0.74 -22.71
CA GLY A 260 -23.79 0.27 -23.74
C GLY A 260 -25.21 0.82 -23.75
N SER A 261 -25.38 2.07 -23.34
CA SER A 261 -26.53 2.88 -23.76
C SER A 261 -26.07 3.76 -24.91
N ASN A 262 -26.19 3.19 -26.10
CA ASN A 262 -26.03 3.91 -27.35
C ASN A 262 -27.38 4.59 -27.64
N SER A 263 -27.48 5.90 -27.49
CA SER A 263 -28.68 6.66 -27.86
C SER A 263 -28.29 7.83 -28.75
N ASP A 264 -28.17 7.54 -30.05
CA ASP A 264 -28.39 8.51 -31.12
C ASP A 264 -28.87 7.73 -32.35
N TYR A 265 -30.16 7.36 -32.33
CA TYR A 265 -30.95 7.12 -33.54
C TYR A 265 -32.33 7.77 -33.33
N VAL A 266 -32.57 8.80 -34.12
CA VAL A 266 -33.82 9.57 -34.21
C VAL A 266 -34.83 8.79 -35.06
N ASN A 267 -36.07 8.63 -34.59
CA ASN A 267 -37.25 8.50 -35.46
C ASN A 267 -38.50 9.04 -34.72
N PRO A 268 -39.48 9.66 -35.43
CA PRO A 268 -40.48 10.53 -34.82
C PRO A 268 -41.76 9.78 -34.44
N GLY A 269 -42.46 10.33 -33.45
CA GLY A 269 -43.86 10.02 -33.19
C GLY A 269 -44.07 9.01 -32.06
N THR A 270 -44.26 9.52 -30.85
CA THR A 270 -45.30 9.12 -29.88
C THR A 270 -45.05 9.88 -28.57
N THR A 271 -46.07 10.56 -28.07
CA THR A 271 -46.04 11.35 -26.84
C THR A 271 -46.04 10.44 -25.60
N PRO A 272 -45.15 10.64 -24.60
CA PRO A 272 -45.23 9.94 -23.31
C PRO A 272 -45.88 10.81 -22.19
N PRO A 273 -46.51 10.20 -21.17
CA PRO A 273 -46.99 10.89 -19.97
C PRO A 273 -45.84 11.19 -18.97
N PRO A 274 -46.02 12.08 -17.97
CA PRO A 274 -44.92 12.70 -17.25
C PRO A 274 -44.25 11.78 -16.21
N ALA A 275 -42.94 12.02 -16.03
CA ALA A 275 -42.02 11.27 -15.18
C ALA A 275 -42.22 11.52 -13.67
N ALA A 276 -42.10 10.45 -12.88
CA ALA A 276 -41.80 10.52 -11.45
C ALA A 276 -40.28 10.43 -11.26
N GLY A 277 -39.70 11.44 -10.60
CA GLY A 277 -38.25 11.56 -10.41
C GLY A 277 -37.71 10.66 -9.30
N SER A 278 -36.59 9.99 -9.59
CA SER A 278 -35.64 9.52 -8.58
C SER A 278 -34.26 9.37 -9.24
N SER A 279 -33.39 10.36 -9.09
CA SER A 279 -31.99 10.29 -9.50
C SER A 279 -31.14 9.78 -8.34
N LEU A 280 -30.61 8.56 -8.49
CA LEU A 280 -29.42 8.09 -7.78
C LEU A 280 -28.18 8.72 -8.44
N PRO A 281 -27.18 9.22 -7.71
CA PRO A 281 -25.98 9.77 -8.34
C PRO A 281 -25.08 8.65 -8.89
N ALA A 282 -24.57 8.89 -10.09
CA ALA A 282 -23.65 8.04 -10.82
C ALA A 282 -22.26 8.00 -10.16
N ALA A 283 -21.62 6.83 -10.18
CA ALA A 283 -20.25 6.64 -9.72
C ALA A 283 -19.25 7.38 -10.64
N GLY A 284 -18.35 8.18 -10.05
CA GLY A 284 -17.21 8.74 -10.79
C GLY A 284 -16.75 10.16 -10.44
N GLN A 285 -17.29 10.83 -9.42
CA GLN A 285 -16.76 12.14 -8.97
C GLN A 285 -15.97 12.02 -7.67
N ALA A 286 -14.84 12.73 -7.60
CA ALA A 286 -14.09 12.94 -6.37
C ALA A 286 -15.04 13.49 -5.29
N PRO A 287 -14.93 13.02 -4.03
CA PRO A 287 -15.85 13.42 -2.98
C PRO A 287 -15.78 14.93 -2.77
N THR A 288 -16.94 15.56 -2.65
CA THR A 288 -17.04 16.99 -2.39
C THR A 288 -16.49 17.31 -1.00
N ALA A 289 -16.10 18.57 -0.76
CA ALA A 289 -15.63 19.03 0.56
C ALA A 289 -16.64 18.72 1.68
N GLU A 290 -17.93 18.67 1.34
CA GLU A 290 -19.02 18.32 2.24
C GLU A 290 -19.04 16.83 2.61
N GLN A 291 -18.75 15.94 1.65
CA GLN A 291 -18.62 14.49 1.89
C GLN A 291 -17.36 14.15 2.69
N ILE A 292 -16.25 14.88 2.47
CA ILE A 292 -15.03 14.76 3.27
C ILE A 292 -15.30 15.16 4.73
N ASN A 293 -16.04 16.24 4.94
CA ASN A 293 -16.41 16.71 6.27
C ASN A 293 -17.38 15.76 6.99
N GLN A 294 -18.31 15.12 6.27
CA GLN A 294 -19.21 14.11 6.84
C GLN A 294 -18.46 12.82 7.21
N GLY A 295 -17.45 12.41 6.42
CA GLY A 295 -16.56 11.30 6.77
C GLY A 295 -15.73 11.56 8.04
N ALA A 296 -15.23 12.79 8.19
CA ALA A 296 -14.53 13.21 9.40
C ALA A 296 -15.44 13.23 10.65
N GLN A 297 -16.72 13.56 10.49
CA GLN A 297 -17.69 13.54 11.59
C GLN A 297 -18.07 12.12 12.02
N LEU A 298 -18.21 11.17 11.09
CA LEU A 298 -18.46 9.76 11.42
C LEU A 298 -17.31 9.12 12.21
N LEU A 299 -16.06 9.49 11.91
CA LEU A 299 -14.88 9.05 12.65
C LEU A 299 -14.82 9.62 14.08
N ASN A 300 -15.25 10.87 14.27
CA ASN A 300 -15.36 11.47 15.60
C ASN A 300 -16.45 10.82 16.46
N VAL A 301 -17.57 10.42 15.87
CA VAL A 301 -18.64 9.69 16.58
C VAL A 301 -18.14 8.30 17.02
N LEU A 302 -17.44 7.57 16.15
CA LEU A 302 -16.86 6.27 16.49
C LEU A 302 -15.76 6.35 17.54
N SER A 303 -15.04 7.47 17.62
CA SER A 303 -14.00 7.73 18.63
C SER A 303 -14.56 8.13 20.00
N SER A 304 -15.87 8.45 20.08
CA SER A 304 -16.56 8.82 21.31
C SER A 304 -17.35 7.67 21.97
N MET A 305 -17.35 6.49 21.35
CA MET A 305 -18.03 5.28 21.84
C MET A 305 -17.07 4.19 22.34
N GLY A 306 -15.82 4.56 22.65
CA GLY A 306 -14.79 3.69 23.25
C GLY A 306 -14.37 4.18 24.62
#